data_AF-D3AHS5-F1
#
_entry.id   AF-D3AHS5-F1
#
_cell.length_a   1.000
_cell.length_b   1.000
_cell.length_c   1.000
_cell.angle_alpha   90.00
_cell.angle_beta   90.00
_cell.angle_gamma   90.00
#
_symmetry.space_group_name_H-M   'P 1'
#
loop_
_entity.id
_entity.type
_entity.pdbx_description
1 polymer ?
#
loop_
_entity_poly.entity_id
_entity_poly.type
_entity_poly.pdbx_seq_one_letter_code
_entity_poly.pdbx_strand_id
1 'polypeptide(L)'
;CGYELIAAPLLYMVKNGVSERLEEFVRTGGTAVFSYLSGYVDENDRITLGGYPGKLRELCGIWVEETDSLPETEQNSFCYEGELYPAGLLCDIMHTEGAEVLARYREDFYAGTPIITRNQYGGGLAYYVGTRSGEDFYLRFFADRCKEKGLRTASHDTVETAAALSEKGIEITVREKDGVEYLFLLNHSGKRQELAVSAGGTDLLSGREIHGGEAFAIDAAGVMLVKAAE
;
A
#
# COMPACT_ATOMS: atom_id res chain seq x y z
N CYS A 1 14.26 -4.50 11.33
CA CYS A 1 13.35 -3.54 10.67
C CYS A 1 12.10 -3.48 11.53
N GLY A 2 11.52 -2.31 11.81
CA GLY A 2 10.30 -2.19 12.63
C GLY A 2 9.00 -2.20 11.82
N TYR A 3 9.08 -2.49 10.52
CA TYR A 3 7.94 -2.53 9.60
C TYR A 3 7.58 -3.99 9.28
N GLU A 4 6.29 -4.26 9.07
CA GLU A 4 5.78 -5.53 8.51
C GLU A 4 5.61 -5.47 6.98
N LEU A 5 5.41 -4.26 6.46
CA LEU A 5 5.17 -3.98 5.05
C LEU A 5 5.98 -2.75 4.60
N ILE A 6 6.64 -2.85 3.45
CA ILE A 6 7.31 -1.74 2.77
C ILE A 6 6.75 -1.61 1.36
N ALA A 7 6.22 -0.44 1.01
CA ALA A 7 5.88 -0.10 -0.37
C ALA A 7 6.94 0.85 -0.95
N ALA A 8 7.47 0.50 -2.12
CA ALA A 8 8.46 1.28 -2.85
C ALA A 8 7.98 1.51 -4.30
N PRO A 9 6.93 2.34 -4.49
CA PRO A 9 6.41 2.65 -5.81
C PRO A 9 7.44 3.43 -6.62
N LEU A 10 7.57 3.11 -7.91
CA LEU A 10 8.49 3.76 -8.84
C LEU A 10 9.93 3.82 -8.28
N LEU A 11 10.42 2.71 -7.70
CA LEU A 11 11.81 2.61 -7.22
C LEU A 11 12.77 2.46 -8.42
N TYR A 12 12.74 3.43 -9.32
CA TYR A 12 13.48 3.47 -10.58
C TYR A 12 14.99 3.31 -10.36
N MET A 13 15.52 4.00 -9.35
CA MET A 13 16.92 3.95 -8.97
C MET A 13 17.13 3.05 -7.74
N VAL A 14 17.95 2.02 -7.89
CA VAL A 14 18.34 1.12 -6.79
C VAL A 14 19.82 1.31 -6.47
N LYS A 15 20.08 2.08 -5.41
CA LYS A 15 21.43 2.31 -4.90
C LYS A 15 22.05 1.01 -4.37
N ASN A 16 23.37 0.94 -4.38
CA ASN A 16 24.10 -0.16 -3.73
C ASN A 16 23.65 -0.39 -2.28
N GLY A 17 23.40 -1.66 -1.92
CA GLY A 17 22.92 -2.07 -0.59
C GLY A 17 21.41 -2.01 -0.39
N VAL A 18 20.64 -1.42 -1.32
CA VAL A 18 19.17 -1.30 -1.17
C VAL A 18 18.47 -2.62 -1.47
N SER A 19 18.83 -3.30 -2.57
CA SER A 19 18.25 -4.59 -2.95
C SER A 19 18.50 -5.64 -1.88
N GLU A 20 19.72 -5.73 -1.35
CA GLU A 20 20.11 -6.71 -0.34
C GLU A 20 19.32 -6.52 0.97
N ARG A 21 19.04 -5.26 1.34
CA ARG A 21 18.23 -4.93 2.51
C ARG A 21 16.76 -5.25 2.31
N LEU A 22 16.23 -5.06 1.10
CA LEU A 22 14.86 -5.43 0.75
C LEU A 22 14.70 -6.95 0.72
N GLU A 23 15.65 -7.66 0.12
CA GLU A 23 15.70 -9.11 0.14
C GLU A 23 15.75 -9.66 1.56
N GLU A 24 16.61 -9.13 2.43
CA GLU A 24 16.69 -9.57 3.83
C GLU A 24 15.41 -9.28 4.61
N PHE A 25 14.81 -8.10 4.38
CA PHE A 25 13.52 -7.75 4.96
C PHE A 25 12.43 -8.76 4.55
N VAL A 26 12.32 -9.10 3.27
CA VAL A 26 11.32 -10.07 2.80
C VAL A 26 11.68 -11.47 3.27
N ARG A 27 12.94 -11.89 3.19
CA ARG A 27 13.42 -13.21 3.61
C ARG A 27 13.10 -13.51 5.07
N THR A 28 13.16 -12.50 5.95
CA THR A 28 12.85 -12.62 7.38
C THR A 28 11.37 -12.51 7.73
N GLY A 29 10.49 -12.40 6.72
CA GLY A 29 9.04 -12.40 6.91
C GLY A 29 8.33 -11.13 6.48
N GLY A 30 9.03 -10.08 6.06
CA GLY A 30 8.41 -8.84 5.59
C GLY A 30 7.63 -8.98 4.28
N THR A 31 6.73 -8.03 4.02
CA THR A 31 6.08 -7.89 2.71
C THR A 31 6.60 -6.65 1.99
N ALA A 32 7.17 -6.81 0.79
CA ALA A 32 7.55 -5.70 -0.07
C ALA A 32 6.57 -5.53 -1.23
N VAL A 33 6.25 -4.28 -1.60
CA VAL A 33 5.43 -3.94 -2.76
C VAL A 33 6.23 -3.02 -3.68
N PHE A 34 6.40 -3.43 -4.92
CA PHE A 34 7.01 -2.65 -5.99
C PHE A 34 5.98 -2.36 -7.08
N SER A 35 6.28 -1.39 -7.93
CA SER A 35 5.44 -1.08 -9.09
C SER A 35 6.25 -1.10 -10.37
N TYR A 36 5.55 -0.86 -11.48
CA TYR A 36 6.12 -0.54 -12.77
C TYR A 36 7.30 0.43 -12.65
N LEU A 37 8.25 0.31 -13.59
CA LEU A 37 9.42 1.16 -13.67
C LEU A 37 10.35 1.10 -12.43
N SER A 38 10.34 0.00 -11.67
CA SER A 38 11.26 -0.20 -10.54
C SER A 38 12.53 -0.96 -10.96
N GLY A 39 13.68 -0.60 -10.41
CA GLY A 39 14.93 -1.36 -10.58
C GLY A 39 15.67 -1.15 -11.90
N TYR A 40 15.48 0.00 -12.55
CA TYR A 40 16.05 0.26 -13.88
C TYR A 40 17.51 0.71 -13.80
N VAL A 41 17.87 1.58 -12.85
CA VAL A 41 19.20 2.21 -12.81
C VAL A 41 19.91 2.14 -11.46
N ASP A 42 21.23 2.32 -11.50
CA ASP A 42 22.08 2.55 -10.32
C ASP A 42 22.07 4.02 -9.86
N GLU A 43 22.82 4.34 -8.79
CA GLU A 43 22.94 5.70 -8.25
C GLU A 43 23.55 6.74 -9.22
N ASN A 44 24.02 6.32 -10.39
CA ASN A 44 24.58 7.17 -11.43
C ASN A 44 23.70 7.17 -12.69
N ASP A 45 22.45 6.73 -12.57
CA ASP A 45 21.49 6.67 -13.68
C ASP A 45 21.96 5.76 -14.83
N ARG A 46 22.80 4.76 -14.52
CA ARG A 46 23.20 3.73 -15.49
C ARG A 46 22.26 2.55 -15.40
N ILE A 47 21.79 2.07 -16.56
CA ILE A 47 20.94 0.89 -16.64
C ILE A 47 21.60 -0.31 -15.96
N THR A 48 20.85 -0.96 -15.07
CA THR A 48 21.22 -2.26 -14.51
C THR A 48 20.98 -3.32 -15.59
N LEU A 49 22.06 -3.80 -16.20
CA LEU A 49 22.00 -4.81 -17.25
C LEU A 49 21.54 -6.17 -16.69
N GLY A 50 21.02 -7.03 -17.57
CA GLY A 50 20.56 -8.38 -17.20
C GLY A 50 19.04 -8.53 -17.10
N GLY A 51 18.26 -7.50 -17.45
CA GLY A 51 16.80 -7.51 -17.50
C GLY A 51 16.14 -6.90 -16.26
N TYR A 52 15.04 -6.19 -16.46
CA TYR A 52 14.31 -5.49 -15.41
C TYR A 52 13.50 -6.47 -14.54
N PRO A 53 13.25 -6.20 -13.25
CA PRO A 53 13.62 -5.00 -12.47
C PRO A 53 15.05 -5.08 -11.89
N GLY A 54 16.03 -5.57 -12.67
CA GLY A 54 17.46 -5.46 -12.37
C GLY A 54 17.81 -6.19 -11.08
N LYS A 55 18.37 -5.47 -10.12
CA LYS A 55 18.73 -6.03 -8.80
C LYS A 55 17.53 -6.53 -7.99
N LEU A 56 16.29 -6.23 -8.39
CA LEU A 56 15.07 -6.71 -7.74
C LEU A 56 14.47 -7.95 -8.43
N ARG A 57 15.05 -8.41 -9.56
CA ARG A 57 14.49 -9.47 -10.40
C ARG A 57 14.24 -10.77 -9.64
N GLU A 58 15.25 -11.24 -8.89
CA GLU A 58 15.13 -12.45 -8.07
C GLU A 58 14.11 -12.30 -6.95
N LEU A 59 14.14 -11.16 -6.24
CA LEU A 59 13.19 -10.85 -5.18
C LEU A 59 11.74 -10.85 -5.69
N CYS A 60 11.48 -10.18 -6.80
CA CYS A 60 10.15 -10.09 -7.39
C CYS A 60 9.73 -11.35 -8.15
N GLY A 61 10.67 -12.25 -8.50
CA GLY A 61 10.39 -13.48 -9.23
C GLY A 61 9.78 -13.24 -10.61
N ILE A 62 10.16 -12.13 -11.26
CA ILE A 62 9.65 -11.71 -12.57
C ILE A 62 10.78 -11.12 -13.42
N TRP A 63 10.56 -11.09 -14.74
CA TRP A 63 11.35 -10.33 -15.69
C TRP A 63 10.43 -9.40 -16.49
N VAL A 64 10.63 -8.09 -16.38
CA VAL A 64 9.98 -7.09 -17.23
C VAL A 64 10.79 -6.98 -18.53
N GLU A 65 10.16 -7.33 -19.64
CA GLU A 65 10.77 -7.31 -20.97
C GLU A 65 10.69 -5.92 -21.59
N GLU A 66 9.52 -5.28 -21.48
CA GLU A 66 9.19 -4.01 -22.10
C GLU A 66 8.26 -3.19 -21.20
N THR A 67 8.29 -1.87 -21.35
CA THR A 67 7.29 -0.96 -20.76
C THR A 67 6.61 -0.22 -21.88
N ASP A 68 5.29 -0.38 -21.99
CA ASP A 68 4.45 0.38 -22.91
C ASP A 68 3.98 1.68 -22.24
N SER A 69 4.03 2.80 -22.97
CA SER A 69 3.64 4.12 -22.49
C SER A 69 2.34 4.56 -23.15
N LEU A 70 1.26 4.56 -22.37
CA LEU A 70 -0.07 4.87 -22.88
C LEU A 70 -0.32 6.39 -22.89
N PRO A 71 -0.90 6.95 -23.97
CA PRO A 71 -1.37 8.33 -23.97
C PRO A 71 -2.52 8.50 -22.97
N GLU A 72 -2.76 9.73 -22.51
CA GLU A 72 -3.83 10.02 -21.52
C GLU A 72 -5.24 9.62 -21.99
N THR A 73 -5.43 9.47 -23.30
CA THR A 73 -6.70 9.07 -23.93
C THR A 73 -6.92 7.56 -23.97
N GLU A 74 -5.93 6.76 -23.59
CA GLU A 74 -5.97 5.30 -23.67
C GLU A 74 -5.78 4.66 -22.29
N GLN A 75 -6.43 3.52 -22.10
CA GLN A 75 -6.32 2.69 -20.90
C GLN A 75 -6.48 1.23 -21.30
N ASN A 76 -5.76 0.35 -20.61
CA ASN A 76 -6.01 -1.08 -20.57
C ASN A 76 -6.80 -1.40 -19.28
N SER A 77 -7.05 -2.68 -18.99
CA SER A 77 -7.74 -3.08 -17.76
C SER A 77 -7.29 -4.45 -17.25
N PHE A 78 -7.62 -4.73 -15.98
CA PHE A 78 -7.36 -6.00 -15.33
C PHE A 78 -8.43 -6.32 -14.29
N CYS A 79 -8.61 -7.61 -13.98
CA CYS A 79 -9.47 -8.05 -12.88
C CYS A 79 -8.62 -8.40 -11.66
N TYR A 80 -9.01 -7.93 -10.48
CA TYR A 80 -8.40 -8.29 -9.19
C TYR A 80 -9.53 -8.57 -8.18
N GLU A 81 -9.51 -9.73 -7.53
CA GLU A 81 -10.55 -10.17 -6.58
C GLU A 81 -11.99 -10.05 -7.13
N GLY A 82 -12.18 -10.27 -8.43
CA GLY A 82 -13.48 -10.23 -9.11
C GLY A 82 -13.91 -8.85 -9.62
N GLU A 83 -13.20 -7.79 -9.27
CA GLU A 83 -13.50 -6.41 -9.69
C GLU A 83 -12.60 -5.95 -10.84
N LEU A 84 -13.13 -5.12 -11.74
CA LEU A 84 -12.42 -4.58 -12.91
C LEU A 84 -11.78 -3.24 -12.56
N TYR A 85 -10.48 -3.10 -12.82
CA TYR A 85 -9.70 -1.89 -12.56
C TYR A 85 -8.98 -1.39 -13.82
N PRO A 86 -8.75 -0.07 -13.93
CA PRO A 86 -8.02 0.52 -15.05
C PRO A 86 -6.51 0.29 -14.93
N ALA A 87 -5.86 0.11 -16.06
CA ALA A 87 -4.40 0.14 -16.21
C ALA A 87 -4.04 1.29 -17.15
N GLY A 88 -3.17 2.20 -16.74
CA GLY A 88 -2.85 3.40 -17.52
C GLY A 88 -1.45 3.92 -17.25
N LEU A 89 -1.10 5.00 -17.95
CA LEU A 89 0.22 5.66 -17.92
C LEU A 89 1.37 4.77 -18.43
N LEU A 90 1.73 3.73 -17.68
CA LEU A 90 2.76 2.76 -18.05
C LEU A 90 2.22 1.35 -17.82
N CYS A 91 2.59 0.43 -18.70
CA CYS A 91 2.28 -0.98 -18.63
C CYS A 91 3.55 -1.81 -18.79
N ASP A 92 4.04 -2.39 -17.71
CA ASP A 92 5.16 -3.33 -17.75
C ASP A 92 4.69 -4.69 -18.26
N ILE A 93 5.26 -5.10 -19.39
CA ILE A 93 5.03 -6.40 -20.02
C ILE A 93 6.06 -7.36 -19.42
N MET A 94 5.58 -8.26 -18.55
CA MET A 94 6.45 -9.10 -17.72
C MET A 94 6.20 -10.59 -17.84
N HIS A 95 7.23 -11.36 -17.53
CA HIS A 95 7.21 -12.81 -17.43
C HIS A 95 7.44 -13.24 -15.99
N THR A 96 6.81 -14.33 -15.57
CA THR A 96 7.05 -14.91 -14.24
C THR A 96 8.26 -15.83 -14.26
N GLU A 97 9.12 -15.69 -13.25
CA GLU A 97 10.26 -16.57 -12.97
C GLU A 97 10.12 -17.24 -11.60
N GLY A 98 8.90 -17.64 -11.26
CA GLY A 98 8.56 -18.24 -9.97
C GLY A 98 7.44 -17.49 -9.23
N ALA A 99 7.19 -16.23 -9.58
CA ALA A 99 6.07 -15.49 -9.03
C ALA A 99 4.71 -16.06 -9.50
N GLU A 100 3.76 -16.07 -8.58
CA GLU A 100 2.35 -16.33 -8.85
C GLU A 100 1.70 -15.11 -9.52
N VAL A 101 0.82 -15.36 -10.50
CA VAL A 101 0.06 -14.31 -11.19
C VAL A 101 -1.28 -14.10 -10.48
N LEU A 102 -1.50 -12.90 -9.97
CA LEU A 102 -2.75 -12.51 -9.31
C LEU A 102 -3.74 -11.84 -10.27
N ALA A 103 -3.23 -11.14 -11.29
CA ALA A 103 -4.04 -10.51 -12.33
C ALA A 103 -3.31 -10.50 -13.66
N ARG A 104 -4.06 -10.32 -14.76
CA ARG A 104 -3.53 -10.22 -16.14
C ARG A 104 -4.14 -9.03 -16.87
N TYR A 105 -3.39 -8.45 -17.81
CA TYR A 105 -3.91 -7.49 -18.78
C TYR A 105 -5.02 -8.13 -19.62
N ARG A 106 -6.02 -7.34 -20.02
CA ARG A 106 -7.18 -7.83 -20.76
C ARG A 106 -7.17 -7.46 -22.24
N GLU A 107 -6.46 -6.40 -22.60
CA GLU A 107 -6.49 -5.82 -23.94
C GLU A 107 -5.07 -5.60 -24.48
N ASP A 108 -4.98 -5.14 -25.73
CA ASP A 108 -3.75 -4.88 -26.48
C ASP A 108 -2.92 -6.12 -26.84
N PHE A 109 -1.77 -5.93 -27.48
CA PHE A 109 -0.87 -7.00 -27.94
C PHE A 109 -0.29 -7.84 -26.80
N TYR A 110 -0.35 -7.34 -25.57
CA TYR A 110 0.08 -8.00 -24.34
C TYR A 110 -1.10 -8.52 -23.49
N ALA A 111 -2.30 -8.63 -24.07
CA ALA A 111 -3.44 -9.27 -23.40
C ALA A 111 -3.09 -10.67 -22.88
N GLY A 112 -3.48 -10.97 -21.64
CA GLY A 112 -3.18 -12.24 -20.97
C GLY A 112 -1.81 -12.29 -20.30
N THR A 113 -0.93 -11.31 -20.49
CA THR A 113 0.33 -11.22 -19.72
C THR A 113 0.07 -10.79 -18.27
N PRO A 114 0.92 -11.20 -17.31
CA PRO A 114 0.79 -10.79 -15.90
C PRO A 114 0.84 -9.28 -15.71
N ILE A 115 0.00 -8.76 -14.82
CA ILE A 115 0.02 -7.34 -14.39
C ILE A 115 0.21 -7.18 -12.88
N ILE A 116 -0.29 -8.12 -12.07
CA ILE A 116 -0.03 -8.17 -10.64
C ILE A 116 0.53 -9.55 -10.32
N THR A 117 1.68 -9.59 -9.66
CA THR A 117 2.33 -10.83 -9.25
C THR A 117 2.66 -10.84 -7.77
N ARG A 118 2.84 -12.04 -7.23
CA ARG A 118 3.30 -12.31 -5.87
C ARG A 118 4.38 -13.37 -5.90
N ASN A 119 5.55 -13.07 -5.36
CA ASN A 119 6.63 -14.03 -5.17
C ASN A 119 6.83 -14.32 -3.68
N GLN A 120 6.98 -15.59 -3.33
CA GLN A 120 7.43 -15.98 -2.00
C GLN A 120 8.96 -15.97 -1.97
N TYR A 121 9.54 -15.20 -1.06
CA TYR A 121 10.99 -15.07 -0.93
C TYR A 121 11.39 -15.25 0.53
N GLY A 122 11.95 -16.43 0.85
CA GLY A 122 12.17 -16.85 2.24
C GLY A 122 10.85 -16.93 3.01
N GLY A 123 10.78 -16.29 4.18
CA GLY A 123 9.60 -16.26 5.04
C GLY A 123 8.54 -15.22 4.66
N GLY A 124 8.80 -14.35 3.68
CA GLY A 124 7.94 -13.22 3.33
C GLY A 124 7.49 -13.22 1.86
N LEU A 125 6.94 -12.07 1.45
CA LEU A 125 6.32 -11.90 0.13
C LEU A 125 6.83 -10.64 -0.57
N ALA A 126 7.03 -10.72 -1.88
CA ALA A 126 7.24 -9.58 -2.76
C ALA A 126 6.09 -9.49 -3.75
N TYR A 127 5.45 -8.32 -3.85
CA TYR A 127 4.40 -8.03 -4.82
C TYR A 127 4.92 -7.04 -5.87
N TYR A 128 4.49 -7.22 -7.12
CA TYR A 128 4.76 -6.28 -8.21
C TYR A 128 3.46 -5.86 -8.89
N VAL A 129 3.27 -4.55 -9.06
CA VAL A 129 2.13 -3.96 -9.79
C VAL A 129 2.62 -3.29 -11.06
N GLY A 130 2.40 -3.94 -12.21
CA GLY A 130 2.94 -3.54 -13.51
C GLY A 130 2.30 -2.32 -14.16
N THR A 131 1.44 -1.57 -13.47
CA THR A 131 0.78 -0.38 -14.06
C THR A 131 0.42 0.68 -13.02
N ARG A 132 0.04 1.87 -13.47
CA ARG A 132 -0.72 2.82 -12.65
C ARG A 132 -2.21 2.49 -12.72
N SER A 133 -2.83 2.24 -11.58
CA SER A 133 -4.28 2.04 -11.45
C SER A 133 -4.96 3.12 -10.59
N GLY A 134 -6.25 2.95 -10.33
CA GLY A 134 -7.09 3.87 -9.56
C GLY A 134 -6.97 3.71 -8.04
N GLU A 135 -7.50 4.68 -7.31
CA GLU A 135 -7.50 4.72 -5.84
C GLU A 135 -8.19 3.50 -5.23
N ASP A 136 -9.37 3.11 -5.74
CA ASP A 136 -10.12 1.95 -5.25
C ASP A 136 -9.33 0.64 -5.33
N PHE A 137 -8.53 0.48 -6.39
CA PHE A 137 -7.61 -0.66 -6.52
C PHE A 137 -6.58 -0.63 -5.40
N TYR A 138 -5.88 0.49 -5.19
CA TYR A 138 -4.82 0.57 -4.20
C TYR A 138 -5.35 0.47 -2.77
N LEU A 139 -6.52 1.02 -2.48
CA LEU A 139 -7.19 0.88 -1.19
C LEU A 139 -7.48 -0.60 -0.90
N ARG A 140 -8.14 -1.29 -1.85
CA ARG A 140 -8.38 -2.73 -1.69
C ARG A 140 -7.06 -3.50 -1.62
N PHE A 141 -6.10 -3.12 -2.46
CA PHE A 141 -4.84 -3.81 -2.58
C PHE A 141 -4.08 -3.75 -1.24
N PHE A 142 -3.88 -2.57 -0.67
CA PHE A 142 -3.19 -2.46 0.60
C PHE A 142 -4.00 -3.00 1.78
N ALA A 143 -5.34 -2.93 1.75
CA ALA A 143 -6.19 -3.54 2.77
C ALA A 143 -5.97 -5.05 2.90
N ASP A 144 -5.95 -5.77 1.77
CA ASP A 144 -5.70 -7.22 1.75
C ASP A 144 -4.33 -7.55 2.37
N ARG A 145 -3.29 -6.81 1.99
CA ARG A 145 -1.91 -7.01 2.49
C ARG A 145 -1.77 -6.69 3.97
N CYS A 146 -2.39 -5.62 4.44
CA CYS A 146 -2.41 -5.28 5.85
C CYS A 146 -3.16 -6.36 6.67
N LYS A 147 -4.26 -6.90 6.13
CA LYS A 147 -5.00 -8.00 6.75
C LYS A 147 -4.19 -9.30 6.81
N GLU A 148 -3.49 -9.66 5.73
CA GLU A 148 -2.56 -10.81 5.70
C GLU A 148 -1.49 -10.71 6.80
N LYS A 149 -1.03 -9.49 7.10
CA LYS A 149 -0.05 -9.22 8.16
C LYS A 149 -0.64 -8.98 9.55
N GLY A 150 -1.96 -8.99 9.68
CA GLY A 150 -2.63 -8.66 10.94
C GLY A 150 -2.36 -7.23 11.41
N LEU A 151 -2.04 -6.31 10.49
CA LEU A 151 -1.84 -4.90 10.79
C LEU A 151 -3.16 -4.27 11.28
N ARG A 152 -3.04 -3.42 12.29
CA ARG A 152 -4.13 -2.66 12.90
C ARG A 152 -3.96 -1.17 12.61
N THR A 153 -5.06 -0.44 12.73
CA THR A 153 -5.04 1.02 12.60
C THR A 153 -4.43 1.67 13.83
N ALA A 154 -4.20 2.98 13.75
CA ALA A 154 -3.83 3.83 14.87
C ALA A 154 -4.82 3.77 16.07
N SER A 155 -6.06 3.36 15.84
CA SER A 155 -7.09 3.17 16.87
C SER A 155 -7.26 1.70 17.29
N HIS A 156 -6.33 0.83 16.92
CA HIS A 156 -6.38 -0.63 17.11
C HIS A 156 -7.54 -1.34 16.39
N ASP A 157 -8.17 -0.67 15.43
CA ASP A 157 -9.24 -1.20 14.59
C ASP A 157 -8.70 -2.02 13.40
N THR A 158 -9.62 -2.58 12.61
CA THR A 158 -9.30 -3.23 11.34
C THR A 158 -9.09 -2.20 10.23
N VAL A 159 -8.43 -2.62 9.15
CA VAL A 159 -8.17 -1.74 7.99
C VAL A 159 -9.47 -1.34 7.29
N GLU A 160 -10.48 -2.20 7.33
CA GLU A 160 -11.83 -1.90 6.83
C GLU A 160 -12.47 -0.73 7.61
N THR A 161 -12.26 -0.65 8.93
CA THR A 161 -12.69 0.52 9.73
C THR A 161 -11.97 1.78 9.29
N ALA A 162 -10.64 1.73 9.04
CA ALA A 162 -9.91 2.88 8.53
C ALA A 162 -10.41 3.34 7.16
N ALA A 163 -10.69 2.41 6.24
CA ALA A 163 -11.24 2.73 4.92
C ALA A 163 -12.60 3.46 5.05
N ALA A 164 -13.51 2.93 5.87
CA ALA A 164 -14.82 3.55 6.11
C ALA A 164 -14.72 4.95 6.74
N LEU A 165 -13.69 5.21 7.55
CA LEU A 165 -13.44 6.52 8.14
C LEU A 165 -12.84 7.49 7.11
N SER A 166 -11.93 7.01 6.27
CA SER A 166 -11.37 7.78 5.15
C SER A 166 -12.45 8.21 4.15
N GLU A 167 -13.41 7.33 3.82
CA GLU A 167 -14.57 7.67 2.97
C GLU A 167 -15.44 8.78 3.58
N LYS A 168 -15.48 8.86 4.91
CA LYS A 168 -16.15 9.96 5.64
C LYS A 168 -15.31 11.23 5.72
N GLY A 169 -14.08 11.25 5.18
CA GLY A 169 -13.14 12.35 5.28
C GLY A 169 -12.51 12.48 6.68
N ILE A 170 -12.46 11.39 7.45
CA ILE A 170 -11.81 11.34 8.76
C ILE A 170 -10.41 10.80 8.62
N GLU A 171 -9.42 11.62 8.96
CA GLU A 171 -8.02 11.20 9.13
C GLU A 171 -7.79 10.74 10.56
N ILE A 172 -7.05 9.65 10.71
CA ILE A 172 -6.64 9.10 12.02
C ILE A 172 -5.13 8.91 12.04
N THR A 173 -4.48 9.48 13.04
CA THR A 173 -3.05 9.29 13.29
C THR A 173 -2.77 9.14 14.78
N VAL A 174 -1.66 8.48 15.13
CA VAL A 174 -1.26 8.26 16.52
C VAL A 174 0.16 8.76 16.74
N ARG A 175 0.41 9.34 17.91
CA ARG A 175 1.75 9.60 18.42
C ARG A 175 1.90 8.94 19.78
N GLU A 176 3.06 8.37 20.05
CA GLU A 176 3.38 7.82 21.36
C GLU A 176 4.36 8.75 22.10
N LYS A 177 4.15 8.92 23.40
CA LYS A 177 5.11 9.55 24.30
C LYS A 177 5.05 8.88 25.67
N ASP A 178 6.22 8.47 26.19
CA ASP A 178 6.36 7.87 27.51
C ASP A 178 5.41 6.65 27.73
N GLY A 179 5.19 5.85 26.67
CA GLY A 179 4.29 4.69 26.69
C GLY A 179 2.79 5.03 26.57
N VAL A 180 2.45 6.31 26.35
CA VAL A 180 1.07 6.77 26.18
C VAL A 180 0.80 7.11 24.73
N GLU A 181 -0.28 6.55 24.17
CA GLU A 181 -0.77 6.87 22.84
C GLU A 181 -1.68 8.10 22.83
N TYR A 182 -1.49 8.93 21.81
CA TYR A 182 -2.28 10.13 21.52
C TYR A 182 -2.87 9.98 20.13
N LEU A 183 -4.17 9.69 20.08
CA LEU A 183 -4.94 9.53 18.85
C LEU A 183 -5.48 10.88 18.40
N PHE A 184 -5.17 11.25 17.17
CA PHE A 184 -5.69 12.44 16.51
C PHE A 184 -6.75 12.01 15.51
N LEU A 185 -7.95 12.56 15.64
CA LEU A 185 -9.05 12.39 14.71
C LEU A 185 -9.32 13.75 14.07
N LEU A 186 -9.15 13.87 12.76
CA LEU A 186 -9.33 15.13 12.03
C LEU A 186 -10.45 14.97 11.00
N ASN A 187 -11.44 15.87 11.05
CA ASN A 187 -12.55 15.86 10.11
C ASN A 187 -12.33 16.85 8.95
N HIS A 188 -11.94 16.33 7.80
CA HIS A 188 -11.71 17.09 6.57
C HIS A 188 -12.95 17.19 5.68
N SER A 189 -14.07 16.58 6.06
CA SER A 189 -15.22 16.37 5.17
C SER A 189 -16.10 17.61 4.96
N GLY A 190 -15.81 18.73 5.63
CA GLY A 190 -16.62 19.96 5.58
C GLY A 190 -18.02 19.87 6.18
N LYS A 191 -18.38 18.74 6.80
CA LYS A 191 -19.67 18.50 7.48
C LYS A 191 -19.44 17.72 8.76
N ARG A 192 -20.41 17.76 9.68
CA ARG A 192 -20.37 16.94 10.88
C ARG A 192 -20.40 15.45 10.52
N GLN A 193 -19.54 14.67 11.15
CA GLN A 193 -19.42 13.23 10.94
C GLN A 193 -19.66 12.48 12.23
N GLU A 194 -20.37 11.36 12.14
CA GLU A 194 -20.55 10.40 13.23
C GLU A 194 -19.65 9.19 13.00
N LEU A 195 -18.91 8.81 14.03
CA LEU A 195 -17.96 7.70 14.00
C LEU A 195 -17.87 7.00 15.36
N ALA A 196 -17.31 5.80 15.32
CA ALA A 196 -16.91 5.03 16.49
C ALA A 196 -15.53 4.43 16.19
N VAL A 197 -14.65 4.42 17.19
CA VAL A 197 -13.32 3.83 17.12
C VAL A 197 -13.10 2.93 18.33
N SER A 198 -12.28 1.89 18.19
CA SER A 198 -12.03 0.95 19.29
C SER A 198 -11.24 1.57 20.45
N ALA A 199 -10.40 2.55 20.15
CA ALA A 199 -9.64 3.29 21.17
C ALA A 199 -10.56 4.14 22.07
N GLY A 200 -10.32 4.07 23.38
CA GLY A 200 -10.96 4.93 24.38
C GLY A 200 -9.94 5.79 25.13
N GLY A 201 -10.43 6.85 25.78
CA GLY A 201 -9.60 7.76 26.56
C GLY A 201 -10.20 9.15 26.67
N THR A 202 -9.41 10.11 27.11
CA THR A 202 -9.87 11.49 27.31
C THR A 202 -9.54 12.35 26.09
N ASP A 203 -10.54 13.00 25.50
CA ASP A 203 -10.30 14.09 24.54
C ASP A 203 -9.71 15.30 25.27
N LEU A 204 -8.45 15.60 25.03
CA LEU A 204 -7.70 16.67 25.69
C LEU A 204 -8.21 18.07 25.32
N LEU A 205 -8.98 18.22 24.25
CA LEU A 205 -9.51 19.52 23.82
C LEU A 205 -10.82 19.88 24.54
N SER A 206 -11.72 18.91 24.72
CA SER A 206 -13.02 19.13 25.38
C SER A 206 -13.06 18.66 26.84
N GLY A 207 -12.15 17.78 27.25
CA GLY A 207 -12.19 17.06 28.53
C GLY A 207 -13.20 15.91 28.57
N ARG A 208 -13.83 15.55 27.44
CA ARG A 208 -14.79 14.45 27.35
C ARG A 208 -14.07 13.09 27.42
N GLU A 209 -14.62 12.17 28.21
CA GLU A 209 -14.28 10.76 28.14
C GLU A 209 -14.93 10.11 26.92
N ILE A 210 -14.14 9.37 26.15
CA ILE A 210 -14.56 8.58 24.99
C ILE A 210 -14.39 7.12 25.34
N HIS A 211 -15.47 6.35 25.33
CA HIS A 211 -15.40 4.92 25.54
C HIS A 211 -15.19 4.19 24.21
N GLY A 212 -14.36 3.15 24.21
CA GLY A 212 -14.09 2.35 23.01
C GLY A 212 -15.38 1.79 22.40
N GLY A 213 -15.59 1.99 21.10
CA GLY A 213 -16.79 1.61 20.36
C GLY A 213 -18.01 2.53 20.58
N GLU A 214 -17.91 3.55 21.43
CA GLU A 214 -18.96 4.56 21.58
C GLU A 214 -19.09 5.41 20.31
N ALA A 215 -20.32 5.71 19.92
CA ALA A 215 -20.58 6.66 18.85
C ALA A 215 -20.39 8.10 19.35
N PHE A 216 -19.61 8.88 18.62
CA PHE A 216 -19.46 10.31 18.84
C PHE A 216 -19.43 11.07 17.51
N ALA A 217 -19.54 12.39 17.60
CA ALA A 217 -19.52 13.25 16.44
C ALA A 217 -18.34 14.22 16.48
N ILE A 218 -17.73 14.45 15.32
CA ILE A 218 -16.77 15.51 15.10
C ILE A 218 -17.42 16.51 14.15
N ASP A 219 -17.51 17.77 14.56
CA ASP A 219 -18.05 18.84 13.72
C ASP A 219 -17.17 19.08 12.48
N ALA A 220 -17.68 19.84 11.50
CA ALA A 220 -16.92 20.18 10.30
C ALA A 220 -15.60 20.88 10.67
N ALA A 221 -14.48 20.45 10.09
CA ALA A 221 -13.13 20.92 10.44
C ALA A 221 -12.74 20.70 11.92
N GLY A 222 -13.49 19.86 12.63
CA GLY A 222 -13.22 19.52 14.02
C GLY A 222 -12.01 18.61 14.16
N VAL A 223 -11.36 18.70 15.31
CA VAL A 223 -10.25 17.86 15.73
C VAL A 223 -10.59 17.28 17.09
N MET A 224 -10.29 16.00 17.30
CA MET A 224 -10.24 15.39 18.63
C MET A 224 -8.84 14.87 18.90
N LEU A 225 -8.37 15.07 20.13
CA LEU A 225 -7.07 14.58 20.59
C LEU A 225 -7.30 13.67 21.79
N VAL A 226 -7.43 12.37 21.53
CA VAL A 226 -7.71 11.38 22.57
C VAL A 226 -6.39 10.88 23.14
N LYS A 227 -6.14 11.17 24.42
CA LYS A 227 -5.10 10.48 25.19
C LYS A 227 -5.66 9.12 25.59
N ALA A 228 -5.06 8.04 25.10
CA ALA A 228 -5.50 6.69 25.41
C ALA A 228 -5.50 6.45 26.94
N ALA A 229 -6.51 5.72 27.42
CA ALA A 229 -6.52 5.23 28.79
C ALA A 229 -5.38 4.21 28.99
N GLU A 230 -4.80 4.18 30.20
CA GLU A 230 -3.85 3.14 30.61
C GLU A 230 -4.49 1.75 30.62
#